data_AF-A0A645DYS1-F1
#
_entry.id   AF-A0A645DYS1-F1
#
_cell.length_a   1.000
_cell.length_b   1.000
_cell.length_c   1.000
_cell.angle_alpha   90.00
_cell.angle_beta   90.00
_cell.angle_gamma   90.00
#
_symmetry.space_group_name_H-M   'P 1'
#
loop_
_entity.id
_entity.type
_entity.pdbx_description
1 polymer ?
#
loop_
_entity_poly.entity_id
_entity_poly.type
_entity_poly.pdbx_seq_one_letter_code
_entity_poly.pdbx_strand_id
1 'polypeptide(L)'
;MNEEMNIYKLLDKLDEEVTSGKKVALTNKILVDASVITECITDIRMNLPDIIKKASQIAGERNHIISQAKEDAGMGLARAKEKCEQMLRDANQNASTLTANAQADATELMRKATEKANETVIMAEKKAEFLIQDSEVVRQSKAYAEELREKAANEVKQLHIQTEQECKQAIDLAKQNASELLAKANKEAEKIMSDATAWSAALRKKTTTYVDDLMKNTDEVLLHSINDIRKLRNSFQSMIDEE
;
A
#
# COMPACT_ATOMS: atom_id res chain seq x y z
N MET A 1 -18.15 -105.68 -30.74
CA MET A 1 -19.11 -104.72 -31.32
C MET A 1 -20.38 -105.49 -31.62
N ASN A 2 -21.28 -105.60 -30.65
CA ASN A 2 -22.63 -106.03 -30.99
C ASN A 2 -23.23 -104.83 -31.71
N GLU A 3 -23.53 -104.98 -32.99
CA GLU A 3 -24.40 -104.04 -33.68
C GLU A 3 -25.62 -103.85 -32.79
N GLU A 4 -25.85 -102.64 -32.28
CA GLU A 4 -27.11 -102.29 -31.65
C GLU A 4 -28.17 -102.64 -32.69
N MET A 5 -28.90 -103.74 -32.45
CA MET A 5 -30.03 -104.15 -33.28
C MET A 5 -31.05 -103.05 -33.10
N ASN A 6 -30.99 -102.11 -34.03
CA ASN A 6 -31.72 -100.87 -33.94
C ASN A 6 -33.20 -101.23 -33.82
N ILE A 7 -33.87 -100.76 -32.76
CA ILE A 7 -35.30 -100.98 -32.56
C ILE A 7 -36.09 -100.58 -33.81
N TYR A 8 -35.60 -99.61 -34.59
CA TYR A 8 -36.13 -99.28 -35.90
C TYR A 8 -36.07 -100.45 -36.89
N LYS A 9 -34.97 -101.20 -36.97
CA LYS A 9 -34.89 -102.42 -37.81
C LYS A 9 -35.86 -103.51 -37.39
N LEU A 10 -36.10 -103.68 -36.08
CA LEU A 10 -37.09 -104.65 -35.58
C LEU A 10 -38.53 -104.21 -35.87
N LEU A 11 -38.80 -102.91 -35.75
CA LEU A 11 -40.08 -102.32 -36.13
C LEU A 11 -40.32 -102.38 -37.64
N ASP A 12 -39.29 -102.10 -38.45
CA ASP A 12 -39.34 -102.20 -39.92
C ASP A 12 -39.58 -103.65 -40.34
N LYS A 13 -38.94 -104.63 -39.69
CA LYS A 13 -39.17 -106.06 -39.95
C LYS A 13 -40.58 -106.50 -39.53
N LEU A 14 -41.09 -105.96 -38.42
CA LEU A 14 -42.47 -106.21 -37.99
C LEU A 14 -43.47 -105.60 -38.98
N ASP A 15 -43.21 -104.39 -39.47
CA ASP A 15 -44.03 -103.69 -40.46
C ASP A 15 -43.99 -104.38 -41.83
N GLU A 16 -42.82 -104.85 -42.27
CA GLU A 16 -42.64 -105.64 -43.49
C GLU A 16 -43.40 -106.96 -43.41
N GLU A 17 -43.32 -107.70 -42.30
CA GLU A 17 -44.06 -108.95 -42.13
C GLU A 17 -45.58 -108.72 -42.15
N VAL A 18 -46.06 -107.63 -41.54
CA VAL A 18 -47.48 -107.25 -41.54
C VAL A 18 -47.95 -106.74 -42.92
N THR A 19 -47.07 -106.10 -43.69
CA THR A 19 -47.42 -105.50 -45.00
C THR A 19 -47.26 -106.48 -46.15
N SER A 20 -46.29 -107.40 -46.08
CA SER A 20 -46.01 -108.41 -47.10
C SER A 20 -46.80 -109.71 -46.92
N GLY A 21 -47.45 -109.88 -45.77
CA GLY A 21 -48.27 -111.05 -45.47
C GLY A 21 -49.41 -111.27 -46.47
N LYS A 22 -49.76 -112.54 -46.70
CA LYS A 22 -50.82 -112.90 -47.67
C LYS A 22 -52.20 -112.50 -47.15
N LYS A 23 -52.94 -111.72 -47.94
CA LYS A 23 -54.33 -111.35 -47.61
C LYS A 23 -55.24 -112.56 -47.71
N VAL A 24 -56.02 -112.81 -46.66
CA VAL A 24 -56.96 -113.93 -46.61
C VAL A 24 -58.24 -113.56 -47.36
N ALA A 25 -58.60 -114.34 -48.38
CA ALA A 25 -59.74 -114.07 -49.27
C ALA A 25 -61.06 -113.88 -48.50
N LEU A 26 -61.90 -112.94 -48.95
CA LEU A 26 -63.18 -112.54 -48.33
C LEU A 26 -63.06 -111.93 -46.91
N THR A 27 -61.86 -111.63 -46.43
CA THR A 27 -61.64 -110.95 -45.14
C THR A 27 -60.65 -109.79 -45.27
N ASN A 28 -60.64 -108.90 -44.28
CA ASN A 28 -59.61 -107.86 -44.15
C ASN A 28 -58.39 -108.33 -43.33
N LYS A 29 -58.20 -109.65 -43.16
CA LYS A 29 -57.11 -110.20 -42.35
C LYS A 29 -55.89 -110.51 -43.21
N ILE A 30 -54.70 -110.28 -42.65
CA ILE A 30 -53.41 -110.61 -43.24
C ILE A 30 -52.83 -111.79 -42.47
N LEU A 31 -52.36 -112.80 -43.20
CA LEU A 31 -51.65 -113.95 -42.64
C LEU A 31 -50.18 -113.57 -42.43
N VAL A 32 -49.71 -113.67 -41.19
CA VAL A 32 -48.34 -113.34 -40.77
C VAL A 32 -47.69 -114.54 -40.10
N ASP A 33 -46.36 -114.64 -40.15
CA ASP A 33 -45.63 -115.65 -39.39
C ASP A 33 -45.59 -115.26 -37.90
N ALA A 34 -46.32 -116.03 -37.09
CA ALA A 34 -46.39 -115.82 -35.66
C ALA A 34 -45.03 -115.97 -34.95
N SER A 35 -44.13 -116.80 -35.46
CA SER A 35 -42.78 -116.97 -34.91
C SER A 35 -41.94 -115.71 -35.12
N VAL A 36 -41.97 -115.14 -36.32
CA VAL A 36 -41.24 -113.92 -36.68
C VAL A 36 -41.75 -112.71 -35.88
N ILE A 37 -43.08 -112.55 -35.79
CA ILE A 37 -43.70 -111.47 -35.00
C ILE A 37 -43.35 -111.61 -33.51
N THR A 38 -43.39 -112.83 -32.98
CA THR A 38 -43.10 -113.08 -31.55
C THR A 38 -41.63 -112.83 -31.23
N GLU A 39 -40.70 -113.21 -32.11
CA GLU A 39 -39.27 -112.94 -31.99
C GLU A 39 -39.00 -111.42 -31.98
N CYS A 40 -39.54 -110.68 -32.97
CA CYS A 40 -39.43 -109.23 -33.02
C CYS A 40 -39.99 -108.54 -31.76
N ILE A 41 -41.16 -108.95 -31.26
CA ILE A 41 -41.75 -108.40 -30.03
C ILE A 41 -40.89 -108.73 -28.80
N THR A 42 -40.32 -109.94 -28.74
CA THR A 42 -39.46 -110.37 -27.63
C THR A 42 -38.18 -109.55 -27.59
N ASP A 43 -37.53 -109.34 -28.73
CA ASP A 43 -36.32 -108.55 -28.84
C ASP A 43 -36.57 -107.06 -28.57
N ILE A 44 -37.70 -106.52 -29.04
CA ILE A 44 -38.14 -105.16 -28.68
C ILE A 44 -38.32 -105.06 -27.16
N ARG A 45 -39.01 -106.03 -26.53
CA ARG A 45 -39.23 -106.02 -25.08
C ARG A 45 -37.96 -106.17 -24.25
N MET A 46 -36.95 -106.91 -24.75
CA MET A 46 -35.67 -107.04 -24.08
C MET A 46 -34.83 -105.76 -24.17
N ASN A 47 -34.84 -105.07 -25.31
CA ASN A 47 -33.96 -103.92 -25.55
C ASN A 47 -34.59 -102.55 -25.23
N LEU A 48 -35.91 -102.41 -25.35
CA LEU A 48 -36.63 -101.15 -25.12
C LEU A 48 -36.45 -100.57 -23.70
N PRO A 49 -36.48 -101.35 -22.60
CA PRO A 49 -36.30 -100.82 -21.25
C PRO A 49 -34.95 -100.12 -21.06
N ASP A 50 -33.87 -100.70 -21.59
CA ASP A 50 -32.53 -100.13 -21.48
C ASP A 50 -32.38 -98.86 -22.32
N ILE A 51 -33.02 -98.81 -23.49
CA ILE A 51 -33.08 -97.60 -24.33
C ILE A 51 -33.85 -96.48 -23.60
N ILE A 52 -35.00 -96.78 -23.01
CA ILE A 52 -35.80 -95.79 -22.23
C ILE A 52 -35.00 -95.31 -21.02
N LYS A 53 -34.31 -96.21 -20.32
CA LYS A 53 -33.46 -95.87 -19.16
C LYS A 53 -32.30 -94.96 -19.57
N LYS A 54 -31.58 -95.30 -20.64
CA LYS A 54 -30.51 -94.46 -21.20
C LYS A 54 -31.04 -93.10 -21.64
N ALA A 55 -32.18 -93.04 -22.35
CA ALA A 55 -32.79 -91.79 -22.79
C ALA A 55 -33.20 -90.90 -21.60
N SER A 56 -33.78 -91.50 -20.56
CA SER A 56 -34.15 -90.79 -19.32
C SER A 56 -32.91 -90.27 -18.58
N GLN A 57 -31.83 -91.05 -18.52
CA GLN A 57 -30.55 -90.62 -17.95
C GLN A 57 -29.94 -89.45 -18.73
N ILE A 58 -29.87 -89.54 -20.06
CA ILE A 58 -29.37 -88.44 -20.92
C ILE A 58 -30.21 -87.18 -20.74
N ALA A 59 -31.54 -87.29 -20.65
CA ALA A 59 -32.41 -86.15 -20.40
C ALA A 59 -32.16 -85.53 -19.01
N GLY A 60 -31.94 -86.37 -17.99
CA GLY A 60 -31.58 -85.94 -16.63
C GLY A 60 -30.22 -85.23 -16.58
N GLU A 61 -29.19 -85.83 -17.19
CA GLU A 61 -27.85 -85.27 -17.30
C GLU A 61 -27.86 -83.94 -18.06
N ARG A 62 -28.60 -83.85 -19.18
CA ARG A 62 -28.78 -82.60 -19.92
C ARG A 62 -29.38 -81.51 -19.05
N ASN A 63 -30.44 -81.83 -18.29
CA ASN A 63 -31.07 -80.87 -17.39
C ASN A 63 -30.09 -80.43 -16.28
N HIS A 64 -29.29 -81.36 -15.75
CA HIS A 64 -28.26 -81.05 -14.76
C HIS A 64 -27.18 -80.12 -15.34
N ILE A 65 -26.64 -80.42 -16.51
CA ILE A 65 -25.64 -79.60 -17.22
C ILE A 65 -26.19 -78.19 -17.47
N ILE A 66 -27.44 -78.07 -17.93
CA ILE A 66 -28.07 -76.75 -18.15
C ILE A 66 -28.22 -75.99 -16.83
N SER A 67 -28.59 -76.67 -15.75
CA SER A 67 -28.71 -76.06 -14.42
C SER A 67 -27.36 -75.55 -13.92
N GLN A 68 -26.31 -76.38 -13.97
CA GLN A 68 -24.95 -75.99 -13.61
C GLN A 68 -24.44 -74.84 -14.45
N ALA A 69 -24.60 -74.90 -15.78
CA ALA A 69 -24.17 -73.83 -16.67
C ALA A 69 -24.87 -72.50 -16.37
N LYS A 70 -26.17 -72.53 -16.01
CA LYS A 70 -26.91 -71.34 -15.58
C LYS A 70 -26.40 -70.79 -14.25
N GLU A 71 -26.10 -71.66 -13.29
CA GLU A 71 -25.56 -71.28 -11.98
C GLU A 71 -24.15 -70.67 -12.12
N ASP A 72 -23.27 -71.32 -12.89
CA ASP A 72 -21.91 -70.84 -13.18
C ASP A 72 -21.93 -69.49 -13.92
N ALA A 73 -22.81 -69.33 -14.91
CA ALA A 73 -23.01 -68.05 -15.60
C ALA A 73 -23.49 -66.96 -14.64
N GLY A 74 -24.42 -67.29 -13.74
CA GLY A 74 -24.91 -66.38 -12.70
C GLY A 74 -23.81 -65.94 -11.74
N MET A 75 -23.01 -66.89 -11.24
CA MET A 75 -21.85 -66.62 -10.38
C MET A 75 -20.79 -65.78 -11.10
N GLY A 76 -20.52 -66.07 -12.38
CA GLY A 76 -19.59 -65.31 -13.20
C GLY A 76 -20.04 -63.86 -13.37
N LEU A 77 -21.33 -63.64 -13.65
CA LEU A 77 -21.91 -62.30 -13.78
C LEU A 77 -21.89 -61.54 -12.45
N ALA A 78 -22.20 -62.20 -11.34
CA ALA A 78 -22.15 -61.60 -10.01
C ALA A 78 -20.74 -61.15 -9.64
N ARG A 79 -19.73 -62.02 -9.83
CA ARG A 79 -18.32 -61.68 -9.60
C ARG A 79 -17.83 -60.56 -10.51
N ALA A 80 -18.25 -60.55 -11.78
CA ALA A 80 -17.90 -59.49 -12.71
C ALA A 80 -18.50 -58.13 -12.27
N LYS A 81 -19.78 -58.12 -11.85
CA LYS A 81 -20.44 -56.92 -11.34
C LYS A 81 -19.76 -56.37 -10.09
N GLU A 82 -19.49 -57.22 -9.11
CA GLU A 82 -18.81 -56.83 -7.88
C GLU A 82 -17.42 -56.23 -8.16
N LYS A 83 -16.66 -56.87 -9.06
CA LYS A 83 -15.33 -56.38 -9.46
C LYS A 83 -15.41 -55.03 -10.19
N CYS A 84 -16.38 -54.83 -11.07
CA CYS A 84 -16.61 -53.56 -11.75
C CYS A 84 -16.98 -52.45 -10.76
N GLU A 85 -17.87 -52.74 -9.80
CA GLU A 85 -18.26 -51.77 -8.77
C GLU A 85 -17.08 -51.40 -7.87
N GLN A 86 -16.24 -52.38 -7.52
CA GLN A 86 -15.03 -52.13 -6.75
C GLN A 86 -14.04 -51.26 -7.54
N MET A 87 -13.78 -51.58 -8.81
CA MET A 87 -12.93 -50.74 -9.68
C MET A 87 -13.47 -49.31 -9.81
N LEU A 88 -14.79 -49.12 -9.91
CA LEU A 88 -15.40 -47.79 -9.95
C LEU A 88 -15.22 -47.02 -8.64
N ARG A 89 -15.37 -47.70 -7.48
CA ARG A 89 -15.11 -47.08 -6.17
C ARG A 89 -13.66 -46.66 -6.04
N ASP A 90 -12.73 -47.55 -6.38
CA ASP A 90 -11.29 -47.27 -6.31
C ASP A 90 -10.90 -46.14 -7.28
N ALA A 91 -11.41 -46.15 -8.51
CA ALA A 91 -11.17 -45.10 -9.49
C ALA A 91 -11.69 -43.74 -9.01
N ASN A 92 -12.91 -43.69 -8.45
CA ASN A 92 -13.49 -42.46 -7.91
C ASN A 92 -12.72 -41.94 -6.68
N GLN A 93 -12.31 -42.83 -5.79
CA GLN A 93 -11.51 -42.46 -4.62
C GLN A 93 -10.14 -41.93 -5.04
N ASN A 94 -9.46 -42.61 -5.95
CA ASN A 94 -8.17 -42.18 -6.49
C ASN A 94 -8.28 -40.84 -7.22
N ALA A 95 -9.33 -40.64 -8.03
CA ALA A 95 -9.57 -39.36 -8.72
C ALA A 95 -9.82 -38.21 -7.73
N SER A 96 -10.59 -38.46 -6.66
CA SER A 96 -10.85 -37.49 -5.59
C SER A 96 -9.56 -37.11 -4.86
N THR A 97 -8.76 -38.10 -4.45
CA THR A 97 -7.47 -37.86 -3.78
C THR A 97 -6.47 -37.15 -4.70
N LEU A 98 -6.40 -37.54 -5.97
CA LEU A 98 -5.55 -36.86 -6.96
C LEU A 98 -5.93 -35.39 -7.12
N THR A 99 -7.23 -35.10 -7.20
CA THR A 99 -7.74 -33.73 -7.31
C THR A 99 -7.44 -32.92 -6.05
N ALA A 100 -7.62 -33.51 -4.87
CA ALA A 100 -7.29 -32.86 -3.60
C ALA A 100 -5.79 -32.54 -3.47
N ASN A 101 -4.92 -33.48 -3.83
CA ASN A 101 -3.48 -33.29 -3.83
C ASN A 101 -3.05 -32.22 -4.84
N ALA A 102 -3.57 -32.28 -6.06
CA ALA A 102 -3.28 -31.28 -7.09
C ALA A 102 -3.71 -29.87 -6.64
N GLN A 103 -4.86 -29.73 -5.97
CA GLN A 103 -5.33 -28.46 -5.43
C GLN A 103 -4.43 -27.95 -4.29
N ALA A 104 -3.97 -28.85 -3.40
CA ALA A 104 -3.04 -28.51 -2.33
C ALA A 104 -1.68 -28.06 -2.89
N ASP A 105 -1.13 -28.80 -3.85
CA ASP A 105 0.12 -28.47 -4.53
C ASP A 105 0.04 -27.13 -5.27
N ALA A 106 -1.06 -26.89 -5.98
CA ALA A 106 -1.30 -25.62 -6.67
C ALA A 106 -1.37 -24.44 -5.68
N THR A 107 -2.08 -24.62 -4.56
CA THR A 107 -2.20 -23.60 -3.51
C THR A 107 -0.84 -23.29 -2.90
N GLU A 108 -0.04 -24.32 -2.59
CA GLU A 108 1.30 -24.15 -2.03
C GLU A 108 2.28 -23.52 -3.02
N LEU A 109 2.20 -23.90 -4.30
CA LEU A 109 2.99 -23.28 -5.36
C LEU A 109 2.64 -21.79 -5.51
N MET A 110 1.36 -21.44 -5.52
CA MET A 110 0.92 -20.04 -5.57
C MET A 110 1.38 -19.25 -4.34
N ARG A 111 1.32 -19.85 -3.14
CA ARG A 111 1.83 -19.24 -1.91
C ARG A 111 3.32 -18.93 -2.02
N LYS A 112 4.14 -19.92 -2.43
CA LYS A 112 5.59 -19.75 -2.63
C LYS A 112 5.92 -18.71 -3.71
N ALA A 113 5.18 -18.73 -4.82
CA ALA A 113 5.37 -17.75 -5.90
C ALA A 113 5.05 -16.33 -5.42
N THR A 114 3.97 -16.16 -4.64
CA THR A 114 3.57 -14.88 -4.06
C THR A 114 4.60 -14.38 -3.04
N GLU A 115 5.06 -15.26 -2.16
CA GLU A 115 6.13 -14.97 -1.20
C GLU A 115 7.41 -14.52 -1.91
N LYS A 116 7.82 -15.24 -2.97
CA LYS A 116 9.01 -14.88 -3.74
C LYS A 116 8.86 -13.58 -4.52
N ALA A 117 7.67 -13.32 -5.05
CA ALA A 117 7.37 -12.06 -5.72
C ALA A 117 7.49 -10.88 -4.74
N ASN A 118 6.89 -11.01 -3.54
CA ASN A 118 6.98 -10.01 -2.49
C ASN A 118 8.42 -9.76 -2.03
N GLU A 119 9.21 -10.81 -1.81
CA GLU A 119 10.65 -10.68 -1.52
C GLU A 119 11.39 -9.90 -2.60
N THR A 120 11.10 -10.17 -3.87
CA THR A 120 11.75 -9.52 -5.02
C THR A 120 11.41 -8.04 -5.06
N VAL A 121 10.16 -7.68 -4.82
CA VAL A 121 9.71 -6.28 -4.74
C VAL A 121 10.42 -5.55 -3.60
N ILE A 122 10.42 -6.11 -2.39
CA ILE A 122 11.10 -5.51 -1.22
C ILE A 122 12.59 -5.30 -1.49
N MET A 123 13.27 -6.27 -2.11
CA MET A 123 14.68 -6.13 -2.46
C MET A 123 14.91 -5.04 -3.52
N ALA A 124 14.03 -4.94 -4.52
CA ALA A 124 14.11 -3.93 -5.56
C ALA A 124 13.90 -2.51 -4.97
N GLU A 125 12.92 -2.34 -4.09
CA GLU A 125 12.64 -1.09 -3.40
C GLU A 125 13.84 -0.64 -2.55
N LYS A 126 14.39 -1.56 -1.73
CA LYS A 126 15.57 -1.28 -0.90
C LYS A 126 16.78 -0.89 -1.75
N LYS A 127 16.98 -1.56 -2.89
CA LYS A 127 18.07 -1.24 -3.83
C LYS A 127 17.86 0.11 -4.49
N ALA A 128 16.62 0.46 -4.87
CA ALA A 128 16.29 1.75 -5.44
C ALA A 128 16.53 2.88 -4.42
N GLU A 129 16.13 2.69 -3.17
CA GLU A 129 16.39 3.65 -2.09
C GLU A 129 17.89 3.85 -1.85
N PHE A 130 18.66 2.76 -1.82
CA PHE A 130 20.12 2.82 -1.75
C PHE A 130 20.71 3.61 -2.93
N LEU A 131 20.30 3.32 -4.16
CA LEU A 131 20.80 4.01 -5.36
C LEU A 131 20.43 5.50 -5.38
N ILE A 132 19.27 5.89 -4.82
CA ILE A 132 18.89 7.31 -4.71
C ILE A 132 19.78 8.00 -3.68
N GLN A 133 19.99 7.38 -2.51
CA GLN A 133 20.86 7.93 -1.46
C GLN A 133 22.33 8.00 -1.91
N ASP A 134 22.80 6.97 -2.60
CA ASP A 134 24.17 6.87 -3.14
C ASP A 134 24.32 7.63 -4.47
N SER A 135 23.22 8.12 -5.06
CA SER A 135 23.32 8.83 -6.32
C SER A 135 24.24 10.04 -6.16
N GLU A 136 25.21 10.11 -7.06
CA GLU A 136 26.19 11.20 -7.11
C GLU A 136 25.49 12.56 -7.12
N VAL A 137 24.30 12.64 -7.73
CA VAL A 137 23.46 13.85 -7.75
C VAL A 137 23.00 14.26 -6.35
N VAL A 138 22.50 13.33 -5.53
CA VAL A 138 22.07 13.65 -4.14
C VAL A 138 23.29 14.03 -3.29
N ARG A 139 24.42 13.33 -3.47
CA ARG A 139 25.66 13.65 -2.76
C ARG A 139 26.19 15.02 -3.11
N GLN A 140 26.29 15.35 -4.40
CA GLN A 140 26.72 16.65 -4.89
C GLN A 140 25.75 17.77 -4.50
N SER A 141 24.44 17.51 -4.56
CA SER A 141 23.43 18.48 -4.14
C SER A 141 23.54 18.82 -2.66
N LYS A 142 23.79 17.81 -1.81
CA LYS A 142 24.05 18.03 -0.37
C LYS A 142 25.33 18.83 -0.16
N ALA A 143 26.44 18.45 -0.80
CA ALA A 143 27.70 19.18 -0.67
C ALA A 143 27.58 20.65 -1.12
N TYR A 144 26.91 20.90 -2.25
CA TYR A 144 26.63 22.23 -2.75
C TYR A 144 25.74 23.04 -1.79
N ALA A 145 24.71 22.42 -1.21
CA ALA A 145 23.84 23.07 -0.23
C ALA A 145 24.60 23.43 1.07
N GLU A 146 25.52 22.56 1.51
CA GLU A 146 26.40 22.82 2.66
C GLU A 146 27.33 24.00 2.37
N GLU A 147 27.99 24.00 1.21
CA GLU A 147 28.88 25.08 0.78
C GLU A 147 28.14 26.43 0.66
N LEU A 148 26.93 26.41 0.09
CA LEU A 148 26.09 27.60 -0.03
C LEU A 148 25.68 28.14 1.35
N ARG A 149 25.35 27.25 2.29
CA ARG A 149 25.05 27.63 3.69
C ARG A 149 26.26 28.24 4.37
N GLU A 150 27.44 27.66 4.20
CA GLU A 150 28.67 28.16 4.80
C GLU A 150 29.04 29.54 4.24
N LYS A 151 28.94 29.72 2.92
CA LYS A 151 29.12 31.02 2.27
C LYS A 151 28.15 32.07 2.83
N ALA A 152 26.86 31.76 2.86
CA ALA A 152 25.84 32.66 3.40
C ALA A 152 26.10 33.01 4.88
N ALA A 153 26.47 32.04 5.70
CA ALA A 153 26.80 32.26 7.11
C ALA A 153 28.02 33.18 7.28
N ASN A 154 29.05 33.00 6.44
CA ASN A 154 30.24 33.84 6.45
C ASN A 154 29.92 35.27 5.98
N GLU A 155 29.12 35.44 4.93
CA GLU A 155 28.68 36.77 4.47
C GLU A 155 27.90 37.52 5.54
N VAL A 156 26.95 36.86 6.19
CA VAL A 156 26.19 37.45 7.30
C VAL A 156 27.12 37.85 8.45
N LYS A 157 28.11 37.01 8.77
CA LYS A 157 29.10 37.32 9.81
C LYS A 157 29.95 38.53 9.45
N GLN A 158 30.44 38.63 8.22
CA GLN A 158 31.22 39.78 7.77
C GLN A 158 30.37 41.05 7.75
N LEU A 159 29.13 40.97 7.26
CA LEU A 159 28.19 42.09 7.28
C LEU A 159 27.93 42.58 8.70
N HIS A 160 27.73 41.66 9.65
CA HIS A 160 27.52 42.02 11.05
C HIS A 160 28.71 42.78 11.63
N ILE A 161 29.93 42.28 11.40
CA ILE A 161 31.17 42.92 11.86
C ILE A 161 31.33 44.32 11.23
N GLN A 162 31.07 44.44 9.94
CA GLN A 162 31.13 45.70 9.21
C GLN A 162 30.13 46.72 9.78
N THR A 163 28.86 46.33 9.92
CA THR A 163 27.81 47.19 10.49
C THR A 163 28.12 47.61 11.92
N GLU A 164 28.65 46.71 12.75
CA GLU A 164 29.05 47.03 14.11
C GLU A 164 30.16 48.09 14.14
N GLN A 165 31.16 47.97 13.28
CA GLN A 165 32.24 48.95 13.14
C GLN A 165 31.73 50.31 12.66
N GLU A 166 30.87 50.33 11.65
CA GLU A 166 30.27 51.57 11.13
C GLU A 166 29.40 52.27 12.18
N CYS A 167 28.59 51.52 12.92
CA CYS A 167 27.81 52.06 14.04
C CYS A 167 28.72 52.69 15.11
N LYS A 168 29.83 52.02 15.44
CA LYS A 168 30.80 52.55 16.41
C LYS A 168 31.42 53.85 15.93
N GLN A 169 31.88 53.90 14.67
CA GLN A 169 32.44 55.11 14.06
C GLN A 169 31.43 56.25 14.03
N ALA A 170 30.17 55.98 13.67
CA ALA A 170 29.11 56.98 13.64
C ALA A 170 28.83 57.56 15.05
N ILE A 171 28.80 56.71 16.07
CA ILE A 171 28.62 57.13 17.47
C ILE A 171 29.81 58.01 17.92
N ASP A 172 31.04 57.60 17.60
CA ASP A 172 32.23 58.35 18.00
C ASP A 172 32.29 59.72 17.30
N LEU A 173 31.95 59.78 16.01
CA LEU A 173 31.83 61.04 15.27
C LEU A 173 30.74 61.95 15.85
N ALA A 174 29.57 61.39 16.17
CA ALA A 174 28.48 62.14 16.80
C ALA A 174 28.89 62.73 18.16
N LYS A 175 29.63 61.97 18.98
CA LYS A 175 30.17 62.44 20.26
C LYS A 175 31.18 63.58 20.08
N GLN A 176 32.07 63.47 19.10
CA GLN A 176 33.04 64.53 18.79
C GLN A 176 32.33 65.82 18.35
N ASN A 177 31.41 65.71 17.39
CA ASN A 177 30.62 66.86 16.91
C ASN A 177 29.82 67.53 18.04
N ALA A 178 29.18 66.74 18.91
CA ALA A 178 28.45 67.26 20.06
C ALA A 178 29.38 68.01 21.03
N SER A 179 30.56 67.45 21.31
CA SER A 179 31.55 68.07 22.21
C SER A 179 32.08 69.39 21.64
N GLU A 180 32.37 69.43 20.33
CA GLU A 180 32.78 70.66 19.65
C GLU A 180 31.69 71.73 19.65
N LEU A 181 30.44 71.33 19.40
CA LEU A 181 29.30 72.24 19.42
C LEU A 181 29.11 72.84 20.82
N LEU A 182 29.17 72.02 21.87
CA LEU A 182 29.11 72.47 23.25
C LEU A 182 30.26 73.43 23.60
N ALA A 183 31.49 73.14 23.15
CA ALA A 183 32.63 74.02 23.38
C ALA A 183 32.45 75.38 22.69
N LYS A 184 31.98 75.40 21.43
CA LYS A 184 31.68 76.63 20.69
C LYS A 184 30.56 77.43 21.37
N ALA A 185 29.48 76.76 21.78
CA ALA A 185 28.36 77.40 22.47
C ALA A 185 28.80 78.01 23.81
N ASN A 186 29.59 77.30 24.61
CA ASN A 186 30.13 77.82 25.87
C ASN A 186 31.02 79.05 25.66
N LYS A 187 31.91 79.00 24.66
CA LYS A 187 32.77 80.14 24.31
C LYS A 187 31.97 81.37 23.89
N GLU A 188 30.93 81.19 23.09
CA GLU A 188 30.06 82.29 22.66
C GLU A 188 29.25 82.85 23.85
N ALA A 189 28.74 81.98 24.73
CA ALA A 189 28.05 82.41 25.94
C ALA A 189 28.97 83.20 26.88
N GLU A 190 30.21 82.76 27.09
CA GLU A 190 31.22 83.49 27.86
C GLU A 190 31.49 84.87 27.27
N LYS A 191 31.61 84.96 25.93
CA LYS A 191 31.79 86.23 25.23
C LYS A 191 30.59 87.17 25.42
N ILE A 192 29.37 86.68 25.21
CA ILE A 192 28.14 87.47 25.41
C ILE A 192 28.06 87.98 26.86
N MET A 193 28.36 87.13 27.85
CA MET A 193 28.36 87.50 29.25
C MET A 193 29.41 88.57 29.57
N SER A 194 30.62 88.42 29.02
CA SER A 194 31.69 89.42 29.15
C SER A 194 31.28 90.77 28.52
N ASP A 195 30.79 90.75 27.29
CA ASP A 195 30.35 91.93 26.54
C ASP A 195 29.20 92.65 27.27
N ALA A 196 28.22 91.90 27.77
CA ALA A 196 27.09 92.44 28.55
C ALA A 196 27.55 93.07 29.87
N THR A 197 28.51 92.43 30.57
CA THR A 197 29.07 92.95 31.82
C THR A 197 29.86 94.25 31.57
N ALA A 198 30.68 94.28 30.52
CA ALA A 198 31.43 95.47 30.13
C ALA A 198 30.51 96.62 29.71
N TRP A 199 29.48 96.33 28.91
CA TRP A 199 28.48 97.31 28.50
C TRP A 199 27.70 97.89 29.68
N SER A 200 27.28 97.04 30.62
CA SER A 200 26.61 97.48 31.86
C SER A 200 27.49 98.41 32.70
N ALA A 201 28.76 98.07 32.87
CA ALA A 201 29.73 98.91 33.58
C ALA A 201 29.94 100.26 32.87
N ALA A 202 30.05 100.25 31.54
CA ALA A 202 30.17 101.47 30.74
C ALA A 202 28.91 102.34 30.81
N LEU A 203 27.72 101.74 30.77
CA LEU A 203 26.43 102.43 30.90
C LEU A 203 26.33 103.10 32.27
N ARG A 204 26.63 102.38 33.37
CA ARG A 204 26.66 102.94 34.72
C ARG A 204 27.59 104.15 34.79
N LYS A 205 28.81 104.03 34.27
CA LYS A 205 29.77 105.14 34.23
C LYS A 205 29.22 106.35 33.47
N LYS A 206 28.67 106.15 32.27
CA LYS A 206 28.06 107.22 31.47
C LYS A 206 26.90 107.89 32.18
N THR A 207 26.01 107.12 32.81
CA THR A 207 24.90 107.66 33.59
C THR A 207 25.38 108.44 34.81
N THR A 208 26.38 107.94 35.55
CA THR A 208 26.99 108.67 36.66
C THR A 208 27.57 110.01 36.20
N THR A 209 28.37 110.02 35.12
CA THR A 209 28.91 111.27 34.56
C THR A 209 27.80 112.23 34.13
N TYR A 210 26.74 111.75 33.49
CA TYR A 210 25.60 112.60 33.10
C TYR A 210 24.87 113.19 34.31
N VAL A 211 24.66 112.41 35.37
CA VAL A 211 24.07 112.90 36.63
C VAL A 211 24.98 113.94 37.27
N ASP A 212 26.28 113.71 37.33
CA ASP A 212 27.26 114.66 37.87
C ASP A 212 27.25 115.98 37.08
N ASP A 213 27.25 115.91 35.75
CA ASP A 213 27.20 117.09 34.87
C ASP A 213 25.89 117.88 35.04
N LEU A 214 24.75 117.16 35.16
CA LEU A 214 23.46 117.77 35.40
C LEU A 214 23.42 118.48 36.77
N MET A 215 23.96 117.85 37.82
CA MET A 215 24.07 118.45 39.15
C MET A 215 24.96 119.70 39.11
N LYS A 216 26.13 119.62 38.48
CA LYS A 216 27.04 120.75 38.35
C LYS A 216 26.39 121.93 37.62
N ASN A 217 25.72 121.67 36.50
CA ASN A 217 25.02 122.72 35.74
C ASN A 217 23.84 123.32 36.56
N THR A 218 23.12 122.49 37.32
CA THR A 218 22.06 122.96 38.21
C THR A 218 22.61 123.87 39.31
N ASP A 219 23.73 123.48 39.93
CA ASP A 219 24.43 124.30 40.92
C ASP A 219 24.88 125.64 40.34
N GLU A 220 25.43 125.65 39.11
CA GLU A 220 25.82 126.88 38.41
C GLU A 220 24.63 127.81 38.15
N VAL A 221 23.49 127.28 37.69
CA VAL A 221 22.25 128.06 37.46
C VAL A 221 21.70 128.62 38.77
N LEU A 222 21.69 127.82 39.84
CA LEU A 222 21.25 128.28 41.17
C LEU A 222 22.16 129.38 41.72
N LEU A 223 23.49 129.24 41.57
CA LEU A 223 24.45 130.28 41.95
C LEU A 223 24.24 131.57 41.16
N HIS A 224 23.98 131.47 39.85
CA HIS A 224 23.67 132.63 39.02
C HIS A 224 22.39 133.33 39.49
N SER A 225 21.33 132.54 39.71
CA SER A 225 20.04 133.04 40.21
C SER A 225 20.17 133.73 41.58
N ILE A 226 20.95 133.15 42.51
CA ILE A 226 21.25 133.76 43.82
C ILE A 226 22.00 135.09 43.64
N ASN A 227 22.98 135.13 42.74
CA ASN A 227 23.73 136.36 42.47
C ASN A 227 22.85 137.44 41.85
N ASP A 228 21.93 137.09 40.96
CA ASP A 228 20.97 138.04 40.40
C ASP A 228 19.99 138.55 41.46
N ILE A 229 19.49 137.69 42.35
CA ILE A 229 18.69 138.10 43.50
C ILE A 229 19.49 139.05 44.41
N ARG A 230 20.78 138.77 44.65
CA ARG A 230 21.66 139.66 45.44
C ARG A 230 21.87 141.01 44.76
N LYS A 231 22.09 141.04 43.45
CA LYS A 231 22.21 142.29 42.67
C LYS A 231 20.91 143.08 42.70
N LEU A 232 19.76 142.43 42.50
CA LEU A 232 18.45 143.05 42.58
C LEU A 232 18.20 143.64 43.97
N ARG A 233 18.49 142.88 45.03
CA ARG A 233 18.41 143.38 46.41
C ARG A 233 19.33 144.57 46.64
N ASN A 234 20.57 144.52 46.16
CA ASN A 234 21.50 145.65 46.31
C ASN A 234 21.04 146.89 45.51
N SER A 235 20.43 146.70 44.34
CA SER A 235 19.82 147.78 43.54
C SER A 235 18.60 148.39 44.24
N PHE A 236 17.79 147.58 44.93
CA PHE A 236 16.72 148.09 45.79
C PHE A 236 17.27 148.83 47.00
N GLN A 237 18.35 148.34 47.61
CA GLN A 237 19.00 149.04 48.72
C GLN A 237 19.53 150.42 48.29
N SER A 238 20.18 150.52 47.11
CA SER A 238 20.64 151.81 46.59
C SER A 238 19.51 152.75 46.18
N MET A 239 18.34 152.22 45.77
CA MET A 239 17.14 153.04 45.54
C MET A 239 16.51 153.56 46.84
N ILE A 240 16.68 152.84 47.95
CA ILE A 240 16.24 153.29 49.28
C ILE A 240 17.22 154.32 49.86
N ASP A 241 18.51 154.28 49.47
CA ASP A 241 19.54 155.20 49.95
C ASP A 241 19.65 156.52 49.12
N GLU A 242 18.83 156.70 48.07
CA GLU A 242 18.72 157.94 47.25
C GLU A 242 17.44 158.77 47.55
N GLU A 243 16.66 158.41 48.58
CA GLU A 243 15.58 159.22 49.18
C GLU A 243 16.07 160.13 50.32
#